data_AF-A0AA94JVJ7-F1
#
_entry.id   AF-A0AA94JVJ7-F1
#
_cell.length_a   1.000
_cell.length_b   1.000
_cell.length_c   1.000
_cell.angle_alpha   90.00
_cell.angle_beta   90.00
_cell.angle_gamma   90.00
#
_symmetry.space_group_name_H-M   'P 1'
#
loop_
_entity.id
_entity.type
_entity.pdbx_description
1 polymer ?
#
loop_
_entity_poly.entity_id
_entity_poly.type
_entity_poly.pdbx_seq_one_letter_code
_entity_poly.pdbx_strand_id
1 'polypeptide(L)'
;MKIKRISLQIFILISISLLFLSANSILCKMAISTQNIDAYSFTFLRIFSGAIFLLLIYFYKNKNLKLNLKTNWLSSFMLFLYAICFSYSFMNLYAGIGTLILFAVVQLSMILIALFYKEKLSLHKIIGVLIAFAGLGYLLYPKEEFVISLFHASLMIIAGIAWGVYSVLGKKSTNATFNTTDNFFKASIFTLIFGVLFVDFLKVDVYTFLLAITSGMITSALGYLIWYEVLPKIEIFTASILQLLVPIIAIFLSLIILDEKLSFELIVSTFIILFGILIALYKKRKI
;
A
#
# COMPACT_ATOMS: atom_id res chain seq x y z
N MET A 1 -17.68 22.98 -11.55
CA MET A 1 -16.42 22.26 -11.25
C MET A 1 -15.96 21.55 -12.51
N LYS A 2 -15.00 22.12 -13.26
CA LYS A 2 -14.42 21.48 -14.44
C LYS A 2 -13.63 20.26 -13.96
N ILE A 3 -14.02 19.06 -14.37
CA ILE A 3 -13.17 17.88 -14.22
C ILE A 3 -11.91 18.19 -15.03
N LYS A 4 -10.79 18.50 -14.35
CA LYS A 4 -9.49 18.63 -15.05
C LYS A 4 -9.26 17.28 -15.71
N ARG A 5 -9.24 17.25 -17.05
CA ARG A 5 -8.91 16.05 -17.83
C ARG A 5 -7.55 15.56 -17.33
N ILE A 6 -7.49 14.35 -16.78
CA ILE A 6 -6.22 13.72 -16.42
C ILE A 6 -5.41 13.62 -17.72
N SER A 7 -4.19 14.18 -17.72
CA SER A 7 -3.33 14.07 -18.90
C SER A 7 -2.91 12.62 -19.10
N LEU A 8 -2.65 12.21 -20.33
CA LEU A 8 -2.18 10.86 -20.65
C LEU A 8 -0.94 10.47 -19.82
N GLN A 9 -0.02 11.42 -19.63
CA GLN A 9 1.16 11.23 -18.79
C GLN A 9 0.80 10.89 -17.34
N ILE A 10 -0.14 11.62 -16.72
CA ILE A 10 -0.56 11.35 -15.34
C ILE A 10 -1.22 9.97 -15.27
N PHE A 11 -2.07 9.62 -16.25
CA PHE A 11 -2.70 8.31 -16.30
C PHE A 11 -1.67 7.17 -16.37
N ILE A 12 -0.66 7.28 -17.22
CA ILE A 12 0.43 6.29 -17.34
C ILE A 12 1.17 6.14 -16.00
N LEU A 13 1.54 7.26 -15.37
CA LEU A 13 2.24 7.24 -14.08
C LEU A 13 1.40 6.58 -12.97
N ILE A 14 0.09 6.82 -12.95
CA ILE A 14 -0.84 6.14 -12.04
C ILE A 14 -0.79 4.64 -12.31
N SER A 15 -1.03 4.20 -13.55
CA SER A 15 -1.04 2.78 -13.89
C SER A 15 0.25 2.07 -13.50
N ILE A 16 1.41 2.70 -13.72
CA ILE A 16 2.72 2.17 -13.30
C ILE A 16 2.79 2.07 -11.77
N SER A 17 2.39 3.11 -11.04
CA SER A 17 2.42 3.09 -9.57
C SER A 17 1.52 1.99 -8.97
N LEU A 18 0.34 1.77 -9.55
CA LEU A 18 -0.60 0.74 -9.13
C LEU A 18 -0.09 -0.67 -9.45
N LEU A 19 0.53 -0.84 -10.62
CA LEU A 19 1.20 -2.09 -10.99
C LEU A 19 2.34 -2.42 -10.01
N PHE A 20 3.14 -1.42 -9.64
CA PHE A 20 4.21 -1.58 -8.65
C PHE A 20 3.66 -1.92 -7.26
N LEU A 21 2.60 -1.25 -6.79
CA LEU A 21 1.94 -1.61 -5.53
C LEU A 21 1.42 -3.06 -5.54
N SER A 22 0.88 -3.51 -6.67
CA SER A 22 0.40 -4.89 -6.85
C SER A 22 1.56 -5.88 -6.83
N ALA A 23 2.57 -5.64 -7.66
CA ALA A 23 3.77 -6.48 -7.78
C ALA A 23 4.54 -6.58 -6.46
N ASN A 24 4.60 -5.51 -5.66
CA ASN A 24 5.20 -5.54 -4.34
C ASN A 24 4.56 -6.58 -3.41
N SER A 25 3.24 -6.73 -3.48
CA SER A 25 2.50 -7.72 -2.68
C SER A 25 2.84 -9.14 -3.09
N ILE A 26 3.01 -9.37 -4.39
CA ILE A 26 3.45 -10.65 -4.93
C ILE A 26 4.88 -10.96 -4.51
N LEU A 27 5.83 -10.04 -4.68
CA LEU A 27 7.23 -10.24 -4.31
C LEU A 27 7.37 -10.52 -2.80
N CYS A 28 6.64 -9.80 -1.96
CA CYS A 28 6.63 -10.03 -0.52
C CYS A 28 6.07 -11.41 -0.19
N LYS A 29 4.91 -11.78 -0.74
CA LYS A 29 4.32 -13.09 -0.45
C LYS A 29 5.20 -14.22 -0.97
N MET A 30 5.74 -14.08 -2.18
CA MET A 30 6.67 -15.05 -2.78
C MET A 30 7.88 -15.30 -1.88
N ALA A 31 8.50 -14.22 -1.37
CA ALA A 31 9.65 -14.34 -0.49
C ALA A 31 9.29 -15.00 0.85
N ILE A 32 8.24 -14.51 1.52
CA ILE A 32 7.82 -15.01 2.84
C ILE A 32 7.35 -16.47 2.79
N SER A 33 6.70 -16.89 1.70
CA SER A 33 6.24 -18.27 1.52
C SER A 33 7.39 -19.29 1.41
N THR A 34 8.60 -18.87 1.01
CA THR A 34 9.78 -19.77 1.00
C THR A 34 10.21 -20.21 2.39
N GLN A 35 9.80 -19.48 3.44
CA GLN A 35 10.31 -19.58 4.80
C GLN A 35 11.82 -19.37 4.94
N ASN A 36 12.55 -18.99 3.88
CA ASN A 36 13.99 -18.71 3.89
C ASN A 36 14.31 -17.25 4.23
N ILE A 37 13.29 -16.42 4.39
CA ILE A 37 13.39 -15.06 4.90
C ILE A 37 12.32 -14.82 5.96
N ASP A 38 12.70 -14.19 7.06
CA ASP A 38 11.71 -13.74 8.06
C ASP A 38 11.09 -12.39 7.64
N ALA A 39 9.92 -12.07 8.21
CA ALA A 39 9.17 -10.87 7.87
C ALA A 39 9.94 -9.57 8.14
N TYR A 40 10.77 -9.54 9.18
CA TYR A 40 11.61 -8.40 9.47
C TYR A 40 12.73 -8.26 8.44
N SER A 41 13.49 -9.31 8.15
CA SER A 41 14.59 -9.27 7.19
C SER A 41 14.13 -8.83 5.80
N PHE A 42 12.97 -9.31 5.34
CA PHE A 42 12.36 -8.82 4.10
C PHE A 42 12.05 -7.31 4.18
N THR A 43 11.42 -6.86 5.26
CA THR A 43 11.07 -5.44 5.46
C THR A 43 12.31 -4.56 5.52
N PHE A 44 13.35 -5.00 6.24
CA PHE A 44 14.63 -4.31 6.37
C PHE A 44 15.30 -4.14 5.01
N LEU A 45 15.49 -5.23 4.27
CA LEU A 45 16.09 -5.18 2.94
C LEU A 45 15.28 -4.31 1.97
N ARG A 46 13.95 -4.42 2.02
CA ARG A 46 13.03 -3.60 1.22
C ARG A 46 13.17 -2.11 1.51
N ILE A 47 13.09 -1.69 2.76
CA ILE A 47 13.19 -0.27 3.13
C ILE A 47 14.61 0.25 2.88
N PHE A 48 15.63 -0.51 3.30
CA PHE A 48 17.02 -0.07 3.23
C PHE A 48 17.51 0.07 1.78
N SER A 49 17.22 -0.90 0.92
CA SER A 49 17.55 -0.80 -0.51
C SER A 49 16.77 0.31 -1.22
N GLY A 50 15.50 0.50 -0.87
CA GLY A 50 14.71 1.63 -1.36
C GLY A 50 15.29 2.98 -0.94
N ALA A 51 15.76 3.11 0.31
CA ALA A 51 16.41 4.31 0.82
C ALA A 51 17.72 4.60 0.07
N ILE A 52 18.59 3.60 -0.11
CA ILE A 52 19.83 3.75 -0.89
C ILE A 52 19.50 4.18 -2.32
N PHE A 53 18.57 3.51 -2.98
CA PHE A 53 18.20 3.82 -4.35
C PHE A 53 17.69 5.25 -4.52
N LEU A 54 16.83 5.71 -3.60
CA LEU A 54 16.32 7.08 -3.62
C LEU A 54 17.39 8.12 -3.29
N LEU A 55 18.30 7.83 -2.36
CA LEU A 55 19.46 8.68 -2.09
C LEU A 55 20.34 8.84 -3.33
N LEU A 56 20.57 7.77 -4.08
CA LEU A 56 21.32 7.81 -5.35
C LEU A 56 20.59 8.65 -6.41
N ILE A 57 19.27 8.47 -6.58
CA ILE A 57 18.47 9.30 -7.50
C ILE A 57 18.53 10.78 -7.09
N TYR A 58 18.36 11.06 -5.79
CA TYR A 58 18.37 12.42 -5.27
C TYR A 58 19.74 13.08 -5.46
N PHE A 59 20.82 12.36 -5.14
CA PHE A 59 22.19 12.83 -5.35
C PHE A 59 22.49 13.06 -6.83
N TYR A 60 22.09 12.15 -7.72
CA TYR A 60 22.32 12.30 -9.15
C TYR A 60 21.66 13.57 -9.70
N LYS A 61 20.42 13.85 -9.29
CA LYS A 61 19.64 15.02 -9.73
C LYS A 61 20.11 16.34 -9.12
N ASN A 62 20.49 16.36 -7.84
CA ASN A 62 20.73 17.60 -7.09
C ASN A 62 22.21 17.85 -6.77
N LYS A 63 23.08 16.86 -7.02
CA LYS A 63 24.51 16.86 -6.64
C LYS A 63 24.75 17.15 -5.16
N ASN A 64 23.76 16.85 -4.32
CA ASN A 64 23.77 17.07 -2.88
C ASN A 64 22.86 16.02 -2.21
N LEU A 65 23.15 15.69 -0.95
CA LEU A 65 22.29 14.90 -0.08
C LEU A 65 21.78 15.82 1.04
N LYS A 66 20.55 16.31 0.87
CA LYS A 66 19.84 17.05 1.91
C LYS A 66 18.76 16.14 2.48
N LEU A 67 18.66 16.11 3.81
CA LEU A 67 17.58 15.48 4.55
C LEU A 67 17.01 16.50 5.52
N ASN A 68 15.72 16.43 5.82
CA ASN A 68 15.10 17.37 6.76
C ASN A 68 14.96 16.71 8.14
N LEU A 69 15.77 17.12 9.11
CA LEU A 69 15.69 16.57 10.47
C LEU A 69 14.45 17.03 11.26
N LYS A 70 13.70 18.03 10.78
CA LYS A 70 12.56 18.62 11.50
C LYS A 70 11.19 18.19 10.97
N THR A 71 11.11 17.67 9.74
CA THR A 71 9.83 17.34 9.09
C THR A 71 9.77 15.87 8.69
N ASN A 72 8.60 15.45 8.19
CA ASN A 72 8.35 14.11 7.61
C ASN A 72 8.51 12.92 8.56
N TRP A 73 8.77 13.10 9.85
CA TRP A 73 8.82 12.01 10.83
C TRP A 73 7.54 11.19 10.85
N LEU A 74 6.37 11.85 10.81
CA LEU A 74 5.09 11.15 10.78
C LEU A 74 4.91 10.33 9.50
N SER A 75 5.17 10.89 8.31
CA SER A 75 5.08 10.13 7.06
C SER A 75 6.07 8.97 7.01
N SER A 76 7.29 9.18 7.51
CA SER A 76 8.32 8.15 7.59
C SER A 76 7.93 7.02 8.53
N PHE A 77 7.38 7.35 9.69
CA PHE A 77 6.88 6.37 10.64
C PHE A 77 5.70 5.58 10.05
N MET A 78 4.76 6.25 9.37
CA MET A 78 3.63 5.59 8.70
C MET A 78 4.10 4.67 7.57
N LEU A 79 5.16 5.05 6.84
CA LEU A 79 5.79 4.19 5.84
C LEU A 79 6.41 2.94 6.48
N PHE A 80 7.16 3.10 7.58
CA PHE A 80 7.70 1.99 8.35
C PHE A 80 6.59 1.07 8.87
N LEU A 81 5.58 1.64 9.53
CA LEU A 81 4.47 0.90 10.14
C LEU A 81 3.68 0.13 9.08
N TYR A 82 3.44 0.75 7.92
CA TYR A 82 2.87 0.06 6.77
C TYR A 82 3.73 -1.14 6.38
N ALA A 83 5.02 -0.95 6.14
CA ALA A 83 5.87 -1.99 5.57
C ALA A 83 6.05 -3.18 6.53
N ILE A 84 6.28 -2.92 7.82
CA ILE A 84 6.49 -3.98 8.81
C ILE A 84 5.20 -4.79 9.03
N CYS A 85 4.06 -4.13 9.23
CA CYS A 85 2.80 -4.83 9.41
C CYS A 85 2.40 -5.59 8.13
N PHE A 86 2.65 -5.03 6.95
CA PHE A 86 2.41 -5.68 5.66
C PHE A 86 3.18 -6.99 5.52
N SER A 87 4.47 -6.99 5.81
CA SER A 87 5.31 -8.19 5.67
C SER A 87 4.97 -9.25 6.73
N TYR A 88 4.72 -8.86 7.98
CA TYR A 88 4.28 -9.82 9.00
C TYR A 88 2.92 -10.41 8.68
N SER A 89 1.99 -9.65 8.08
CA SER A 89 0.68 -10.16 7.69
C SER A 89 0.78 -11.33 6.70
N PHE A 90 1.72 -11.26 5.74
CA PHE A 90 1.86 -12.31 4.73
C PHE A 90 2.44 -13.63 5.22
N MET A 91 2.87 -13.72 6.49
CA MET A 91 3.21 -15.01 7.10
C MET A 91 2.02 -15.98 7.10
N ASN A 92 0.78 -15.48 7.23
CA ASN A 92 -0.43 -16.32 7.22
C ASN A 92 -1.56 -15.79 6.31
N LEU A 93 -1.31 -14.78 5.49
CA LEU A 93 -2.25 -14.34 4.45
C LEU A 93 -1.76 -14.72 3.06
N TYR A 94 -2.70 -15.09 2.19
CA TYR A 94 -2.52 -15.13 0.74
C TYR A 94 -2.38 -13.71 0.18
N ALA A 95 -1.67 -13.55 -0.94
CA ALA A 95 -1.45 -12.26 -1.60
C ALA A 95 -2.77 -11.59 -2.00
N GLY A 96 -3.69 -12.35 -2.60
CA GLY A 96 -5.00 -11.84 -3.00
C GLY A 96 -5.83 -11.32 -1.83
N ILE A 97 -5.94 -12.11 -0.76
CA ILE A 97 -6.69 -11.73 0.46
C ILE A 97 -6.04 -10.52 1.14
N GLY A 98 -4.72 -10.56 1.34
CA GLY A 98 -3.99 -9.50 2.03
C GLY A 98 -4.13 -8.16 1.32
N THR A 99 -4.02 -8.13 -0.01
CA THR A 99 -4.20 -6.90 -0.78
C THR A 99 -5.64 -6.39 -0.77
N LEU A 100 -6.64 -7.28 -0.79
CA LEU A 100 -8.04 -6.90 -0.68
C LEU A 100 -8.34 -6.23 0.67
N ILE A 101 -7.86 -6.82 1.78
CA ILE A 101 -7.97 -6.23 3.12
C ILE A 101 -7.26 -4.89 3.16
N LEU A 102 -5.99 -4.83 2.72
CA LEU A 102 -5.17 -3.63 2.73
C LEU A 102 -5.88 -2.48 2.03
N PHE A 103 -6.25 -2.66 0.76
CA PHE A 103 -6.77 -1.56 -0.05
C PHE A 103 -8.22 -1.20 0.25
N ALA A 104 -9.02 -2.13 0.80
CA ALA A 104 -10.29 -1.78 1.42
C ALA A 104 -10.04 -0.78 2.57
N VAL A 105 -9.09 -1.07 3.47
CA VAL A 105 -8.80 -0.19 4.62
C VAL A 105 -8.13 1.11 4.19
N VAL A 106 -7.25 1.11 3.18
CA VAL A 106 -6.68 2.33 2.59
C VAL A 106 -7.79 3.26 2.11
N GLN A 107 -8.75 2.73 1.35
CA GLN A 107 -9.88 3.50 0.84
C GLN A 107 -10.64 4.17 1.97
N LEU A 108 -10.98 3.41 3.00
CA LEU A 108 -11.72 3.87 4.17
C LEU A 108 -10.95 4.95 4.94
N SER A 109 -9.66 4.71 5.18
CA SER A 109 -8.78 5.64 5.90
C SER A 109 -8.64 6.97 5.15
N MET A 110 -8.42 6.91 3.83
CA MET A 110 -8.31 8.12 3.00
C MET A 110 -9.62 8.88 2.89
N ILE A 111 -10.77 8.19 2.78
CA ILE A 111 -12.09 8.84 2.83
C ILE A 111 -12.27 9.55 4.16
N LEU A 112 -12.06 8.87 5.29
CA LEU A 112 -12.21 9.45 6.62
C LEU A 112 -11.34 10.70 6.79
N ILE A 113 -10.07 10.64 6.37
CA ILE A 113 -9.18 11.80 6.42
C ILE A 113 -9.69 12.93 5.51
N ALA A 114 -10.21 12.63 4.31
CA ALA A 114 -10.79 13.65 3.42
C ALA A 114 -11.99 14.38 4.07
N LEU A 115 -12.75 13.72 4.94
CA LEU A 115 -13.83 14.37 5.71
C LEU A 115 -13.30 15.45 6.64
N PHE A 116 -12.18 15.18 7.32
CA PHE A 116 -11.52 16.15 8.18
C PHE A 116 -10.99 17.37 7.40
N TYR A 117 -10.74 17.23 6.08
CA TYR A 117 -10.40 18.33 5.18
C TYR A 117 -11.60 19.07 4.58
N LYS A 118 -12.81 18.94 5.17
CA LYS A 118 -14.06 19.59 4.77
C LYS A 118 -14.60 19.16 3.39
N GLU A 119 -14.24 17.99 2.88
CA GLU A 119 -14.91 17.42 1.71
C GLU A 119 -16.32 16.93 2.10
N LYS A 120 -17.36 17.37 1.37
CA LYS A 120 -18.76 16.99 1.68
C LYS A 120 -19.01 15.50 1.38
N LEU A 121 -19.57 14.79 2.36
CA LEU A 121 -20.14 13.44 2.17
C LEU A 121 -21.50 13.52 1.52
N SER A 122 -21.68 12.77 0.44
CA SER A 122 -23.01 12.46 -0.10
C SER A 122 -23.52 11.14 0.50
N LEU A 123 -24.84 10.97 0.54
CA LEU A 123 -25.46 9.73 1.05
C LEU A 123 -24.94 8.48 0.34
N HIS A 124 -24.71 8.54 -0.97
CA HIS A 124 -24.15 7.45 -1.76
C HIS A 124 -22.74 7.05 -1.32
N LYS A 125 -21.89 8.01 -0.90
CA LYS A 125 -20.56 7.73 -0.34
C LYS A 125 -20.67 6.91 0.95
N ILE A 126 -21.59 7.27 1.83
CA ILE A 126 -21.82 6.56 3.09
C ILE A 126 -22.32 5.14 2.82
N ILE A 127 -23.35 4.99 1.98
CA ILE A 127 -23.91 3.68 1.61
C ILE A 127 -22.83 2.79 1.00
N GLY A 128 -22.07 3.31 0.04
CA GLY A 128 -21.02 2.54 -0.61
C GLY A 128 -19.90 2.11 0.34
N VAL A 129 -19.50 2.98 1.26
CA VAL A 129 -18.56 2.64 2.34
C VAL A 129 -19.10 1.51 3.22
N LEU A 130 -20.38 1.58 3.63
CA LEU A 130 -21.00 0.53 4.44
C LEU A 130 -21.05 -0.81 3.71
N ILE A 131 -21.39 -0.82 2.42
CA ILE A 131 -21.38 -2.05 1.60
C ILE A 131 -19.97 -2.62 1.49
N ALA A 132 -18.95 -1.77 1.28
CA ALA A 132 -17.57 -2.24 1.21
C ALA A 132 -17.10 -2.85 2.55
N PHE A 133 -17.46 -2.23 3.68
CA PHE A 133 -17.22 -2.81 5.00
C PHE A 133 -17.95 -4.13 5.21
N ALA A 134 -19.19 -4.26 4.73
CA ALA A 134 -19.93 -5.52 4.82
C ALA A 134 -19.23 -6.63 4.02
N GLY A 135 -18.70 -6.33 2.83
CA GLY A 135 -17.90 -7.26 2.05
C GLY A 135 -16.60 -7.69 2.75
N LEU A 136 -15.92 -6.75 3.42
CA LEU A 136 -14.76 -7.06 4.25
C LEU A 136 -15.13 -7.90 5.48
N GLY A 137 -16.25 -7.59 6.13
CA GLY A 137 -16.78 -8.36 7.25
C GLY A 137 -17.12 -9.80 6.84
N TYR A 138 -17.73 -9.98 5.66
CA TYR A 138 -18.01 -11.30 5.09
C TYR A 138 -16.74 -12.09 4.78
N LEU A 139 -15.70 -11.43 4.26
CA LEU A 139 -14.40 -12.07 3.99
C LEU A 139 -13.73 -12.60 5.26
N LEU A 140 -13.78 -11.80 6.33
CA LEU A 140 -13.12 -12.09 7.61
C LEU A 140 -13.96 -12.96 8.53
N TYR A 141 -15.22 -13.23 8.19
CA TYR A 141 -16.11 -14.04 9.00
C TYR A 141 -15.58 -15.49 9.06
N PRO A 142 -15.37 -16.06 10.26
CA PRO A 142 -14.83 -17.41 10.41
C PRO A 142 -15.83 -18.45 9.88
N LYS A 143 -15.36 -19.37 9.03
CA LYS A 143 -16.14 -20.47 8.45
C LYS A 143 -15.41 -21.79 8.63
N GLU A 144 -16.13 -22.90 8.61
CA GLU A 144 -15.58 -24.24 8.87
C GLU A 144 -14.42 -24.63 7.93
N GLU A 145 -14.51 -24.29 6.64
CA GLU A 145 -13.50 -24.64 5.64
C GLU A 145 -12.52 -23.50 5.31
N PHE A 146 -12.78 -22.28 5.80
CA PHE A 146 -12.00 -21.09 5.48
C PHE A 146 -11.85 -20.19 6.72
N VAL A 147 -10.65 -20.21 7.30
CA VAL A 147 -10.32 -19.41 8.48
C VAL A 147 -9.12 -18.52 8.16
N ILE A 148 -9.34 -17.21 8.21
CA ILE A 148 -8.27 -16.21 8.13
C ILE A 148 -7.73 -15.96 9.54
N SER A 149 -6.41 -15.93 9.69
CA SER A 149 -5.80 -15.54 10.96
C SER A 149 -6.14 -14.09 11.32
N LEU A 150 -6.93 -13.91 12.38
CA LEU A 150 -7.37 -12.58 12.83
C LEU A 150 -6.20 -11.66 13.19
N PHE A 151 -5.13 -12.21 13.77
CA PHE A 151 -3.91 -11.47 14.07
C PHE A 151 -3.28 -10.88 12.80
N HIS A 152 -3.08 -11.71 11.77
CA HIS A 152 -2.45 -11.28 10.52
C HIS A 152 -3.37 -10.35 9.71
N ALA A 153 -4.68 -10.58 9.74
CA ALA A 153 -5.65 -9.65 9.18
C ALA A 153 -5.60 -8.28 9.89
N SER A 154 -5.46 -8.25 11.22
CA SER A 154 -5.34 -7.01 12.00
C SER A 154 -4.07 -6.25 11.65
N LEU A 155 -2.94 -6.95 11.47
CA LEU A 155 -1.71 -6.33 10.97
C LEU A 155 -1.92 -5.72 9.58
N MET A 156 -2.65 -6.41 8.68
CA MET A 156 -2.90 -5.88 7.34
C MET A 156 -3.85 -4.66 7.36
N ILE A 157 -4.79 -4.63 8.30
CA ILE A 157 -5.63 -3.46 8.58
C ILE A 157 -4.75 -2.29 9.05
N ILE A 158 -3.85 -2.51 10.02
CA ILE A 158 -2.92 -1.48 10.49
C ILE A 158 -2.05 -0.97 9.33
N ALA A 159 -1.56 -1.88 8.48
CA ALA A 159 -0.81 -1.51 7.28
C ALA A 159 -1.63 -0.62 6.33
N GLY A 160 -2.93 -0.92 6.18
CA GLY A 160 -3.84 -0.14 5.32
C GLY A 160 -4.09 1.26 5.85
N ILE A 161 -4.27 1.40 7.16
CA ILE A 161 -4.39 2.71 7.82
C ILE A 161 -3.10 3.50 7.63
N ALA A 162 -1.96 2.90 7.93
CA ALA A 162 -0.65 3.53 7.83
C ALA A 162 -0.36 3.99 6.38
N TRP A 163 -0.65 3.15 5.38
CA TRP A 163 -0.52 3.52 3.96
C TRP A 163 -1.49 4.64 3.54
N GLY A 164 -2.73 4.60 4.03
CA GLY A 164 -3.72 5.64 3.80
C GLY A 164 -3.26 7.00 4.34
N VAL A 165 -2.74 7.03 5.57
CA VAL A 165 -2.16 8.24 6.17
C VAL A 165 -0.92 8.70 5.40
N TYR A 166 0.00 7.79 5.08
CA TYR A 166 1.21 8.07 4.29
C TYR A 166 0.87 8.72 2.95
N SER A 167 -0.13 8.18 2.24
CA SER A 167 -0.64 8.75 1.00
C SER A 167 -1.19 10.16 1.24
N VAL A 168 -2.10 10.36 2.19
CA VAL A 168 -2.69 11.69 2.42
C VAL A 168 -1.62 12.73 2.80
N LEU A 169 -0.59 12.36 3.56
CA LEU A 169 0.53 13.27 3.85
C LEU A 169 1.29 13.67 2.58
N GLY A 170 1.49 12.71 1.66
CA GLY A 170 2.10 12.95 0.34
C GLY A 170 1.31 13.91 -0.55
N LYS A 171 0.03 14.16 -0.27
CA LYS A 171 -0.80 15.14 -1.02
C LYS A 171 -0.24 16.56 -0.97
N LYS A 172 0.48 16.90 0.12
CA LYS A 172 1.13 18.21 0.32
C LYS A 172 2.56 18.26 -0.22
N SER A 173 3.06 17.17 -0.82
CA SER A 173 4.40 17.10 -1.39
C SER A 173 4.58 18.15 -2.49
N THR A 174 5.62 18.97 -2.36
CA THR A 174 6.06 19.91 -3.41
C THR A 174 7.25 19.38 -4.20
N ASN A 175 7.94 18.37 -3.68
CA ASN A 175 9.05 17.69 -4.35
C ASN A 175 9.02 16.21 -3.94
N ALA A 176 8.46 15.37 -4.81
CA ALA A 176 8.29 13.95 -4.51
C ALA A 176 9.62 13.23 -4.34
N THR A 177 10.62 13.54 -5.17
CA THR A 177 11.94 12.91 -5.06
C THR A 177 12.53 13.16 -3.67
N PHE A 178 12.52 14.41 -3.19
CA PHE A 178 12.99 14.76 -1.86
C PHE A 178 12.16 14.11 -0.76
N ASN A 179 10.83 14.28 -0.78
CA ASN A 179 9.96 13.80 0.29
C ASN A 179 9.98 12.28 0.42
N THR A 180 9.96 11.54 -0.70
CA THR A 180 10.04 10.07 -0.67
C THR A 180 11.43 9.59 -0.23
N THR A 181 12.53 10.24 -0.66
CA THR A 181 13.89 9.92 -0.17
C THR A 181 13.99 10.09 1.34
N ASP A 182 13.52 11.24 1.84
CA ASP A 182 13.53 11.59 3.25
C ASP A 182 12.66 10.63 4.09
N ASN A 183 11.51 10.21 3.54
CA ASN A 183 10.64 9.20 4.15
C ASN A 183 11.32 7.83 4.28
N PHE A 184 11.93 7.32 3.21
CA PHE A 184 12.60 6.01 3.22
C PHE A 184 13.83 6.01 4.13
N PHE A 185 14.62 7.09 4.12
CA PHE A 185 15.77 7.22 5.00
C PHE A 185 15.37 7.17 6.48
N LYS A 186 14.33 7.90 6.88
CA LYS A 186 13.86 7.86 8.27
C LYS A 186 13.11 6.57 8.60
N ALA A 187 12.37 5.99 7.64
CA ALA A 187 11.75 4.70 7.81
C ALA A 187 12.80 3.61 8.09
N SER A 188 13.98 3.67 7.47
CA SER A 188 15.06 2.71 7.75
C SER A 188 15.59 2.83 9.18
N ILE A 189 15.60 4.03 9.76
CA ILE A 189 15.92 4.24 11.19
C ILE A 189 14.90 3.53 12.07
N PHE A 190 13.59 3.71 11.80
CA PHE A 190 12.55 3.01 12.56
C PHE A 190 12.63 1.49 12.39
N THR A 191 12.95 1.01 11.19
CA THR A 191 13.18 -0.42 10.94
C THR A 191 14.36 -0.93 11.74
N LEU A 192 15.49 -0.21 11.78
CA LEU A 192 16.65 -0.58 12.59
C LEU A 192 16.32 -0.63 14.09
N ILE A 193 15.60 0.36 14.61
CA ILE A 193 15.16 0.38 16.01
C ILE A 193 14.30 -0.85 16.31
N PHE A 194 13.34 -1.17 15.43
CA PHE A 194 12.51 -2.36 15.59
C PHE A 194 13.35 -3.64 15.61
N GLY A 195 14.32 -3.77 14.70
CA GLY A 195 15.21 -4.93 14.65
C GLY A 195 16.00 -5.14 15.94
N VAL A 196 16.61 -4.07 16.45
CA VAL A 196 17.40 -4.13 17.70
C VAL A 196 16.55 -4.53 18.90
N LEU A 197 15.26 -4.16 18.93
CA LEU A 197 14.38 -4.42 20.06
C LEU A 197 13.67 -5.77 20.01
N PHE A 198 13.41 -6.31 18.81
CA PHE A 198 12.46 -7.42 18.65
C PHE A 198 12.99 -8.59 17.81
N VAL A 199 14.22 -8.52 17.28
CA VAL A 199 14.74 -9.53 16.34
C VAL A 199 16.11 -10.04 16.77
N ASP A 200 16.18 -11.34 17.05
CA ASP A 200 17.40 -11.99 17.54
C ASP A 200 18.36 -12.39 16.41
N PHE A 201 17.83 -12.82 15.27
CA PHE A 201 18.62 -13.26 14.12
C PHE A 201 17.94 -12.89 12.81
N LEU A 202 18.77 -12.65 11.79
CA LEU A 202 18.32 -12.40 10.42
C LEU A 202 18.34 -13.71 9.64
N LYS A 203 17.23 -14.04 9.00
CA LYS A 203 17.13 -15.17 8.08
C LYS A 203 16.99 -14.64 6.67
N VAL A 204 17.92 -14.96 5.77
CA VAL A 204 17.90 -14.54 4.36
C VAL A 204 18.64 -15.58 3.50
N ASP A 205 18.10 -15.91 2.33
CA ASP A 205 18.83 -16.61 1.25
C ASP A 205 19.01 -15.70 0.02
N VAL A 206 19.78 -16.15 -0.97
CA VAL A 206 20.06 -15.35 -2.18
C VAL A 206 18.79 -15.00 -2.95
N TYR A 207 17.87 -15.96 -3.08
CA TYR A 207 16.64 -15.78 -3.84
C TYR A 207 15.74 -14.72 -3.18
N THR A 208 15.44 -14.89 -1.90
CA THR A 208 14.62 -13.97 -1.10
C THR A 208 15.27 -12.60 -0.94
N PHE A 209 16.60 -12.52 -0.88
CA PHE A 209 17.34 -11.27 -0.94
C PHE A 209 17.04 -10.52 -2.24
N LEU A 210 17.15 -11.17 -3.40
CA LEU A 210 16.85 -10.54 -4.69
C LEU A 210 15.40 -10.07 -4.78
N LEU A 211 14.44 -10.83 -4.23
CA LEU A 211 13.04 -10.42 -4.15
C LEU A 211 12.85 -9.19 -3.26
N ALA A 212 13.50 -9.15 -2.10
CA ALA A 212 13.40 -8.04 -1.15
C ALA A 212 14.03 -6.75 -1.71
N ILE A 213 15.18 -6.85 -2.38
CA ILE A 213 15.84 -5.71 -3.02
C ILE A 213 15.01 -5.19 -4.21
N THR A 214 14.47 -6.09 -5.04
CA THR A 214 13.57 -5.73 -6.15
C THR A 214 12.30 -5.05 -5.61
N SER A 215 11.75 -5.60 -4.52
CA SER A 215 10.60 -5.03 -3.81
C SER A 215 10.92 -3.64 -3.25
N GLY A 216 12.13 -3.44 -2.73
CA GLY A 216 12.57 -2.18 -2.15
C GLY A 216 12.83 -1.09 -3.17
N MET A 217 13.67 -1.36 -4.17
CA MET A 217 14.13 -0.36 -5.12
C MET A 217 13.07 -0.01 -6.17
N ILE A 218 12.43 -1.03 -6.75
CA ILE A 218 11.57 -0.86 -7.92
C ILE A 218 10.12 -0.66 -7.47
N THR A 219 9.53 -1.65 -6.81
CA THR A 219 8.09 -1.60 -6.57
C THR A 219 7.71 -0.69 -5.40
N SER A 220 8.62 -0.48 -4.44
CA SER A 220 8.43 0.45 -3.33
C SER A 220 9.03 1.83 -3.61
N ALA A 221 10.35 1.99 -3.67
CA ALA A 221 10.98 3.32 -3.80
C ALA A 221 10.55 4.06 -5.07
N LEU A 222 10.75 3.46 -6.25
CA LEU A 222 10.34 4.08 -7.51
C LEU A 222 8.82 4.25 -7.58
N GLY A 223 8.06 3.23 -7.20
CA GLY A 223 6.59 3.30 -7.14
C GLY A 223 6.06 4.43 -6.27
N TYR A 224 6.66 4.65 -5.10
CA TYR A 224 6.18 5.63 -4.13
C TYR A 224 6.64 7.03 -4.51
N LEU A 225 7.80 7.16 -5.17
CA LEU A 225 8.20 8.40 -5.82
C LEU A 225 7.19 8.80 -6.90
N ILE A 226 6.84 7.87 -7.80
CA ILE A 226 5.84 8.12 -8.84
C ILE A 226 4.48 8.47 -8.22
N TRP A 227 4.08 7.76 -7.17
CA TRP A 227 2.84 8.04 -6.44
C TRP A 227 2.84 9.45 -5.86
N TYR A 228 3.93 9.86 -5.18
CA TYR A 228 4.07 11.22 -4.62
C TYR A 228 4.17 12.31 -5.70
N GLU A 229 4.62 11.98 -6.92
CA GLU A 229 4.61 12.91 -8.06
C GLU A 229 3.19 13.15 -8.60
N VAL A 230 2.32 12.14 -8.54
CA VAL A 230 0.96 12.24 -9.07
C VAL A 230 -0.04 12.73 -8.03
N LEU A 231 0.14 12.35 -6.76
CA LEU A 231 -0.86 12.57 -5.73
C LEU A 231 -1.25 14.05 -5.52
N PRO A 232 -0.31 15.03 -5.56
CA PRO A 232 -0.65 16.45 -5.55
C PRO A 232 -1.57 16.89 -6.71
N LYS A 233 -1.58 16.15 -7.83
CA LYS A 233 -2.30 16.48 -9.08
C LYS A 233 -3.72 15.89 -9.16
N ILE A 234 -4.12 15.01 -8.24
CA ILE A 234 -5.45 14.37 -8.20
C ILE A 234 -6.13 14.54 -6.84
N GLU A 235 -7.47 14.56 -6.77
CA GLU A 235 -8.18 14.67 -5.48
C GLU A 235 -7.90 13.44 -4.59
N ILE A 236 -7.93 13.59 -3.25
CA ILE A 236 -7.69 12.47 -2.31
C ILE A 236 -8.69 11.35 -2.57
N PHE A 237 -9.95 11.71 -2.78
CA PHE A 237 -11.01 10.77 -3.16
C PHE A 237 -10.71 10.04 -4.48
N THR A 238 -10.18 10.73 -5.50
CA THR A 238 -9.76 10.08 -6.77
C THR A 238 -8.59 9.13 -6.56
N ALA A 239 -7.60 9.55 -5.76
CA ALA A 239 -6.43 8.74 -5.46
C ALA A 239 -6.79 7.47 -4.70
N SER A 240 -7.74 7.55 -3.77
CA SER A 240 -8.20 6.39 -3.03
C SER A 240 -8.88 5.38 -3.97
N ILE A 241 -9.77 5.85 -4.86
CA ILE A 241 -10.46 5.03 -5.87
C ILE A 241 -9.50 4.24 -6.72
N LEU A 242 -8.50 4.93 -7.29
CA LEU A 242 -7.62 4.33 -8.27
C LEU A 242 -6.81 3.18 -7.67
N GLN A 243 -6.53 3.23 -6.37
CA GLN A 243 -5.82 2.17 -5.67
C GLN A 243 -6.61 0.86 -5.52
N LEU A 244 -7.91 0.85 -5.84
CA LEU A 244 -8.71 -0.37 -5.82
C LEU A 244 -8.48 -1.28 -7.02
N LEU A 245 -7.76 -0.79 -8.02
CA LEU A 245 -7.23 -1.64 -9.07
C LEU A 245 -6.11 -2.56 -8.52
N VAL A 246 -5.43 -2.18 -7.44
CA VAL A 246 -4.33 -2.97 -6.87
C VAL A 246 -4.78 -4.36 -6.43
N PRO A 247 -5.83 -4.56 -5.60
CA PRO A 247 -6.25 -5.91 -5.23
C PRO A 247 -6.71 -6.73 -6.44
N ILE A 248 -7.33 -6.13 -7.46
CA ILE A 248 -7.72 -6.86 -8.68
C ILE A 248 -6.48 -7.37 -9.42
N ILE A 249 -5.49 -6.51 -9.63
CA ILE A 249 -4.23 -6.87 -10.28
C ILE A 249 -3.47 -7.89 -9.44
N ALA A 250 -3.40 -7.70 -8.12
CA ALA A 250 -2.70 -8.60 -7.22
C ALA A 250 -3.36 -9.98 -7.13
N ILE A 251 -4.69 -10.07 -7.09
CA ILE A 251 -5.41 -11.35 -7.19
C ILE A 251 -5.01 -12.03 -8.49
N PHE A 252 -5.11 -11.36 -9.63
CA PHE A 252 -4.74 -11.96 -10.92
C PHE A 252 -3.27 -12.43 -10.97
N LEU A 253 -2.33 -11.59 -10.49
CA LEU A 253 -0.92 -11.96 -10.43
C LEU A 253 -0.66 -13.12 -9.46
N SER A 254 -1.41 -13.20 -8.35
CA SER A 254 -1.27 -14.32 -7.39
C SER A 254 -1.70 -15.65 -7.97
N LEU A 255 -2.69 -15.68 -8.87
CA LEU A 255 -3.10 -16.90 -9.57
C LEU A 255 -2.03 -17.40 -10.53
N ILE A 256 -1.34 -16.49 -11.22
CA ILE A 256 -0.40 -16.83 -12.29
C ILE A 256 1.01 -17.09 -11.75
N ILE A 257 1.42 -16.34 -10.72
CA ILE A 257 2.81 -16.35 -10.22
C ILE A 257 2.96 -17.21 -8.96
N LEU A 258 1.92 -17.27 -8.12
CA LEU A 258 1.97 -17.95 -6.82
C LEU A 258 1.10 -19.21 -6.76
N ASP A 259 0.41 -19.54 -7.86
CA ASP A 259 -0.57 -20.63 -7.94
C ASP A 259 -1.62 -20.59 -6.79
N GLU A 260 -1.96 -19.39 -6.31
CA GLU A 260 -3.00 -19.23 -5.29
C GLU A 260 -4.36 -19.65 -5.86
N LYS A 261 -5.17 -20.36 -5.06
CA LYS A 261 -6.53 -20.76 -5.49
C LYS A 261 -7.53 -19.66 -5.18
N LEU A 262 -8.46 -19.41 -6.10
CA LEU A 262 -9.62 -18.58 -5.82
C LEU A 262 -10.62 -19.34 -4.94
N SER A 263 -10.73 -18.95 -3.67
CA SER A 263 -11.86 -19.34 -2.83
C SER A 263 -13.13 -18.62 -3.31
N PHE A 264 -14.29 -19.28 -3.16
CA PHE A 264 -15.59 -18.66 -3.42
C PHE A 264 -15.79 -17.40 -2.57
N GLU A 265 -15.32 -17.42 -1.33
CA GLU A 265 -15.34 -16.31 -0.37
C GLU A 265 -14.63 -15.07 -0.90
N LEU A 266 -13.41 -15.25 -1.42
CA LEU A 266 -12.62 -14.18 -2.01
C LEU A 266 -13.35 -13.56 -3.22
N ILE A 267 -13.95 -14.39 -4.08
CA ILE A 267 -14.69 -13.92 -5.25
C ILE A 267 -15.88 -13.05 -4.80
N VAL A 268 -16.74 -13.58 -3.94
CA VAL A 268 -17.93 -12.88 -3.44
C VAL A 268 -17.54 -11.59 -2.71
N SER A 269 -16.54 -11.65 -1.84
CA SER A 269 -16.05 -10.48 -1.11
C SER A 269 -15.50 -9.41 -2.04
N THR A 270 -14.74 -9.81 -3.06
CA THR A 270 -14.22 -8.89 -4.09
C THR A 270 -15.36 -8.18 -4.79
N PHE A 271 -16.41 -8.90 -5.21
CA PHE A 271 -17.58 -8.28 -5.83
C PHE A 271 -18.29 -7.31 -4.90
N ILE A 272 -18.57 -7.68 -3.64
CA ILE A 272 -19.25 -6.80 -2.68
C ILE A 272 -18.42 -5.55 -2.39
N ILE A 273 -17.11 -5.71 -2.15
CA ILE A 273 -16.20 -4.60 -1.87
C ILE A 273 -16.12 -3.65 -3.07
N LEU A 274 -15.87 -4.17 -4.27
CA LEU A 274 -15.78 -3.36 -5.48
C LEU A 274 -17.12 -2.67 -5.80
N PHE A 275 -18.24 -3.37 -5.62
CA PHE A 275 -19.58 -2.81 -5.85
C PHE A 275 -19.91 -1.68 -4.86
N GLY A 276 -19.68 -1.89 -3.57
CA GLY A 276 -19.85 -0.86 -2.54
C GLY A 276 -19.01 0.37 -2.86
N ILE A 277 -17.79 0.16 -3.32
CA ILE A 277 -16.95 1.26 -3.77
C ILE A 277 -17.60 1.96 -4.96
N LEU A 278 -17.95 1.26 -6.05
CA LEU A 278 -18.58 1.86 -7.23
C LEU A 278 -19.79 2.74 -6.87
N ILE A 279 -20.62 2.31 -5.90
CA ILE A 279 -21.73 3.12 -5.36
C ILE A 279 -21.21 4.39 -4.70
N ALA A 280 -20.16 4.30 -3.87
CA ALA A 280 -19.56 5.48 -3.25
C ALA A 280 -19.03 6.47 -4.30
N LEU A 281 -18.68 5.99 -5.50
CA LEU A 281 -18.13 6.82 -6.58
C LEU A 281 -19.21 7.39 -7.48
N TYR A 282 -20.43 6.86 -7.41
CA TYR A 282 -21.52 7.27 -8.27
C TYR A 282 -21.86 8.73 -8.02
N LYS A 283 -21.47 9.59 -8.96
CA LYS A 283 -21.83 11.00 -8.96
C LYS A 283 -23.20 11.15 -9.60
N LYS A 284 -24.25 11.26 -8.77
CA LYS A 284 -25.58 11.64 -9.24
C LYS A 284 -25.45 12.96 -10.03
N ARG A 285 -25.73 12.92 -11.34
CA ARG A 285 -25.90 14.16 -12.13
C ARG A 285 -27.01 14.94 -11.44
N LYS A 286 -26.74 16.18 -11.04
CA LYS A 286 -27.82 17.12 -10.71
C LYS A 286 -28.59 17.32 -12.02
N ILE A 287 -29.78 16.73 -12.08
CA ILE A 287 -30.82 17.11 -13.03
C ILE A 287 -31.38 18.44 -12.52
#